data_AF-A0A3N5YI79-F1
#
_entry.id   AF-A0A3N5YI79-F1
#
_cell.length_a   1.000
_cell.length_b   1.000
_cell.length_c   1.000
_cell.angle_alpha   90.00
_cell.angle_beta   90.00
_cell.angle_gamma   90.00
#
_symmetry.space_group_name_H-M   'P 1'
#
loop_
_entity.id
_entity.type
_entity.pdbx_description
1 polymer ?
#
loop_
_entity_poly.entity_id
_entity_poly.type
_entity_poly.pdbx_seq_one_letter_code
_entity_poly.pdbx_strand_id
1 'polypeptide(L)'
;MLHILALLQAAAAAGGSDRGLALIGAGLAAGLAVVGAGVGIGRIGGSATEGIARHPEATARIQTAMIIAAALVEGVALFVAVIGFLIQSKVTF
;
A
#
# COMPACT_ATOMS: atom_id res chain seq x y z
N MET A 1 -44.54 -19.22 16.30
CA MET A 1 -44.40 -17.99 15.46
C MET A 1 -43.40 -16.98 16.05
N LEU A 2 -43.40 -16.71 17.36
CA LEU A 2 -42.42 -15.80 17.99
C LEU A 2 -40.95 -16.31 17.91
N HIS A 3 -40.74 -17.63 18.01
CA HIS A 3 -39.41 -18.23 18.00
C HIS A 3 -38.72 -18.16 16.62
N ILE A 4 -39.50 -18.29 15.53
CA ILE A 4 -38.95 -18.22 14.17
C ILE A 4 -38.54 -16.78 13.81
N LEU A 5 -39.29 -15.80 14.33
CA LEU A 5 -39.00 -14.38 14.15
C LEU A 5 -37.74 -13.98 14.94
N ALA A 6 -37.55 -14.49 16.16
CA ALA A 6 -36.33 -14.29 16.95
C ALA A 6 -35.08 -14.91 16.28
N LEU A 7 -35.22 -16.10 15.69
CA LEU A 7 -34.16 -16.74 14.89
C LEU A 7 -33.82 -15.96 13.62
N LEU A 8 -34.82 -15.40 12.93
CA LEU A 8 -34.62 -14.56 11.74
C LEU A 8 -33.91 -13.24 12.09
N GLN A 9 -34.27 -12.63 13.22
CA GLN A 9 -33.66 -11.37 13.70
C GLN A 9 -32.20 -11.57 14.12
N ALA A 10 -31.87 -12.72 14.73
CA ALA A 10 -30.51 -13.09 15.08
C ALA A 10 -29.63 -13.38 13.84
N ALA A 11 -30.19 -14.01 12.80
CA ALA A 11 -29.49 -14.21 11.52
C ALA A 11 -29.24 -12.89 10.78
N ALA A 12 -30.17 -11.92 10.84
CA ALA A 12 -30.00 -10.59 10.26
C ALA A 12 -28.97 -9.72 11.01
N ALA A 13 -28.81 -9.92 12.33
CA ALA A 13 -27.81 -9.23 13.15
C ALA A 13 -26.38 -9.77 12.97
N ALA A 14 -26.20 -10.93 12.33
CA ALA A 14 -24.90 -11.55 12.08
C ALA A 14 -24.05 -10.87 10.98
N GLY A 15 -24.51 -9.76 10.41
CA GLY A 15 -23.82 -9.03 9.34
C GLY A 15 -22.81 -7.96 9.78
N GLY A 16 -22.26 -8.03 11.00
CA GLY A 16 -21.60 -6.90 11.65
C GLY A 16 -20.19 -7.13 12.18
N SER A 17 -19.21 -7.42 11.31
CA SER A 17 -17.78 -7.41 11.68
C SER A 17 -16.80 -7.38 10.49
N ASP A 18 -17.19 -7.90 9.32
CA ASP A 18 -16.28 -8.06 8.17
C ASP A 18 -15.71 -6.73 7.66
N ARG A 19 -16.51 -5.67 7.66
CA ARG A 19 -16.08 -4.34 7.19
C ARG A 19 -15.00 -3.73 8.08
N GLY A 20 -15.15 -3.86 9.40
CA GLY A 20 -14.21 -3.30 10.38
C GLY A 20 -12.85 -3.98 10.28
N LEU A 21 -12.84 -5.31 10.20
CA LEU A 21 -11.62 -6.10 9.99
C LEU A 21 -10.95 -5.80 8.64
N ALA A 22 -11.74 -5.63 7.58
CA ALA A 22 -11.22 -5.25 6.26
C ALA A 22 -10.52 -3.87 6.27
N LEU A 23 -11.06 -2.89 7.01
CA LEU A 23 -10.44 -1.56 7.14
C LEU A 23 -9.15 -1.60 7.96
N ILE A 24 -9.10 -2.38 9.05
CA ILE A 24 -7.88 -2.60 9.82
C ILE A 24 -6.82 -3.29 8.95
N GLY A 25 -7.19 -4.33 8.21
CA GLY A 25 -6.30 -5.02 7.27
C GLY A 25 -5.76 -4.09 6.19
N ALA A 26 -6.60 -3.22 5.63
CA ALA A 26 -6.18 -2.21 4.66
C ALA A 26 -5.19 -1.19 5.26
N GLY A 27 -5.43 -0.72 6.49
CA GLY A 27 -4.53 0.19 7.19
C GLY A 27 -3.16 -0.44 7.49
N LEU A 28 -3.14 -1.70 7.92
CA LEU A 28 -1.90 -2.44 8.16
C LEU A 28 -1.11 -2.67 6.87
N ALA A 29 -1.79 -3.11 5.81
CA ALA A 29 -1.16 -3.29 4.50
C ALA A 29 -0.54 -1.98 3.99
N ALA A 30 -1.27 -0.86 4.09
CA ALA A 30 -0.79 0.46 3.72
C ALA A 30 0.44 0.89 4.52
N GLY A 31 0.41 0.73 5.85
CA GLY A 31 1.54 1.06 6.72
C GLY A 31 2.79 0.26 6.37
N LEU A 32 2.66 -1.06 6.19
CA LEU A 32 3.79 -1.93 5.84
C LEU A 32 4.35 -1.62 4.45
N ALA A 33 3.49 -1.30 3.48
CA ALA A 33 3.93 -0.92 2.14
C ALA A 33 4.74 0.37 2.14
N VAL A 34 4.29 1.40 2.86
CA VAL A 34 5.02 2.67 2.99
C VAL A 34 6.38 2.48 3.68
N VAL A 35 6.45 1.64 4.71
CA VAL A 35 7.74 1.32 5.37
C VAL A 35 8.69 0.63 4.39
N GLY A 36 8.20 -0.37 3.64
CA GLY A 36 9.01 -1.07 2.63
C GLY A 36 9.52 -0.14 1.52
N ALA A 37 8.64 0.72 1.00
CA ALA A 37 8.97 1.71 -0.02
C ALA A 37 10.00 2.73 0.50
N GLY A 38 9.79 3.27 1.70
CA GLY A 38 10.70 4.23 2.32
C GLY A 38 12.11 3.66 2.54
N VAL A 39 12.23 2.42 3.01
CA VAL A 39 13.53 1.74 3.13
C VAL A 39 14.17 1.52 1.76
N GLY A 40 13.40 1.08 0.77
CA GLY A 40 13.90 0.85 -0.59
C GLY A 40 14.45 2.13 -1.23
N ILE A 41 13.65 3.20 -1.23
CA ILE A 41 14.02 4.49 -1.82
C ILE A 41 15.16 5.14 -1.05
N GLY A 42 15.16 5.06 0.29
CA GLY A 42 16.26 5.57 1.11
C GLY A 42 17.60 4.93 0.75
N ARG A 43 17.63 3.62 0.52
CA ARG A 43 18.84 2.90 0.07
C ARG A 43 19.25 3.31 -1.34
N ILE A 44 18.30 3.40 -2.27
CA ILE A 44 18.55 3.84 -3.65
C ILE A 44 19.15 5.25 -3.66
N GLY A 45 18.55 6.19 -2.92
CA GLY A 45 19.03 7.56 -2.80
C GLY A 45 20.42 7.66 -2.18
N GLY A 46 20.68 6.92 -1.09
CA GLY A 46 22.00 6.87 -0.45
C GLY A 46 23.09 6.34 -1.38
N SER A 47 22.85 5.22 -2.07
CA SER A 47 23.82 4.70 -3.04
C SER A 47 24.03 5.62 -4.24
N ALA A 48 22.99 6.34 -4.66
CA ALA A 48 23.11 7.32 -5.74
C ALA A 48 23.94 8.53 -5.34
N THR A 49 23.74 9.10 -4.15
CA THR A 49 24.52 10.25 -3.67
C THR A 49 25.99 9.88 -3.45
N GLU A 50 26.28 8.69 -2.90
CA GLU A 50 27.65 8.16 -2.80
C GLU A 50 28.29 7.96 -4.18
N GLY A 51 27.53 7.46 -5.15
CA GLY A 51 27.99 7.30 -6.53
C GLY A 51 28.33 8.64 -7.19
N ILE A 52 27.47 9.64 -7.01
CA ILE A 52 27.66 11.01 -7.51
C ILE A 52 28.87 11.67 -6.86
N ALA A 53 29.07 11.48 -5.55
CA ALA A 53 30.21 12.04 -4.83
C ALA A 53 31.56 11.51 -5.34
N ARG A 54 31.60 10.24 -5.77
CA ARG A 54 32.81 9.60 -6.33
C ARG A 54 33.05 9.94 -7.81
N HIS A 55 31.98 10.11 -8.58
CA HIS A 55 32.03 10.39 -10.01
C HIS A 55 31.04 11.50 -10.41
N PRO A 56 31.38 12.77 -10.15
CA PRO A 56 30.51 13.90 -10.45
C PRO A 56 30.13 14.00 -11.93
N GLU A 57 31.01 13.58 -12.83
CA GLU A 57 30.80 13.54 -14.28
C GLU A 57 29.67 12.59 -14.70
N ALA A 58 29.36 11.58 -13.88
CA ALA A 58 28.33 10.59 -14.16
C ALA A 58 26.95 10.96 -13.56
N THR A 59 26.82 12.14 -12.97
CA THR A 59 25.62 12.55 -12.20
C THR A 59 24.31 12.32 -12.93
N ALA A 60 24.20 12.78 -14.19
CA ALA A 60 22.97 12.65 -14.96
C ALA A 60 22.55 11.19 -15.13
N ARG A 61 23.50 10.31 -15.46
CA ARG A 61 23.23 8.88 -15.65
C ARG A 61 22.85 8.18 -14.34
N ILE A 62 23.50 8.53 -13.23
CA ILE A 62 23.19 8.00 -11.90
C ILE A 62 21.79 8.45 -11.47
N GLN A 63 21.44 9.72 -11.65
CA GLN A 63 20.09 10.22 -11.33
C GLN A 63 19.01 9.55 -12.17
N THR A 64 19.23 9.33 -13.47
CA THR A 64 18.28 8.59 -14.31
C THR A 64 18.06 7.18 -13.79
N ALA A 65 19.13 6.44 -13.47
CA ALA A 65 19.02 5.09 -12.91
C ALA A 65 18.31 5.09 -11.53
N MET A 66 18.64 6.07 -10.68
CA MET A 66 18.01 6.27 -9.37
C MET A 66 16.51 6.50 -9.49
N ILE A 67 16.07 7.39 -10.38
CA ILE A 67 14.65 7.71 -10.59
C ILE A 67 13.90 6.50 -11.13
N ILE A 68 14.47 5.75 -12.09
CA ILE A 68 13.85 4.52 -12.62
C ILE A 68 13.68 3.49 -11.50
N ALA A 69 14.73 3.25 -10.71
CA ALA A 69 14.67 2.31 -9.59
C ALA A 69 13.64 2.75 -8.53
N ALA A 70 13.61 4.04 -8.17
CA ALA A 70 12.64 4.60 -7.25
C ALA A 70 11.21 4.48 -7.78
N ALA A 71 10.98 4.73 -9.06
CA ALA A 71 9.67 4.60 -9.71
C ALA A 71 9.17 3.15 -9.72
N LEU A 72 10.06 2.16 -9.88
CA LEU A 72 9.68 0.75 -9.78
C LEU A 72 9.26 0.36 -8.35
N VAL A 73 9.95 0.88 -7.33
CA VAL A 73 9.57 0.68 -5.93
C VAL A 73 8.22 1.32 -5.62
N GLU A 74 8.02 2.57 -6.05
CA GLU A 74 6.75 3.29 -5.90
C GLU A 74 5.61 2.61 -6.67
N GLY A 75 5.88 2.08 -7.87
CA GLY A 75 4.88 1.34 -8.65
C GLY A 75 4.31 0.14 -7.89
N VAL A 76 5.14 -0.57 -7.13
CA VAL A 76 4.70 -1.66 -6.26
C VAL A 76 3.96 -1.14 -5.03
N ALA A 77 4.44 -0.05 -4.41
CA ALA A 77 3.80 0.54 -3.25
C ALA A 77 2.38 1.06 -3.54
N LEU A 78 2.17 1.64 -4.73
CA LEU A 78 0.89 2.17 -5.17
C LEU A 78 -0.19 1.09 -5.36
N PHE A 79 0.17 -0.18 -5.58
CA PHE A 79 -0.82 -1.26 -5.61
C PHE A 79 -1.60 -1.37 -4.30
N VAL A 80 -0.99 -1.02 -3.17
CA VAL A 80 -1.68 -1.05 -1.88
C VAL A 80 -2.72 0.07 -1.76
N ALA A 81 -2.46 1.24 -2.35
CA ALA A 81 -3.47 2.29 -2.47
C ALA A 81 -4.66 1.84 -3.34
N VAL A 82 -4.38 1.16 -4.46
CA VAL A 82 -5.43 0.60 -5.34
C VAL A 82 -6.30 -0.42 -4.59
N ILE A 83 -5.67 -1.37 -3.88
CA ILE A 83 -6.40 -2.36 -3.07
C ILE A 83 -7.22 -1.66 -1.97
N GLY A 84 -6.67 -0.62 -1.33
CA GLY A 84 -7.38 0.19 -0.34
C GLY A 84 -8.65 0.85 -0.92
N PHE A 85 -8.56 1.44 -2.11
CA PHE A 85 -9.72 2.05 -2.78
C PHE A 85 -10.78 1.01 -3.21
N LEU A 86 -10.35 -0.18 -3.63
CA LEU A 86 -11.23 -1.30 -3.93
C LEU A 86 -11.97 -1.79 -2.68
N ILE A 87 -11.25 -1.96 -1.55
CA ILE A 87 -11.86 -2.31 -0.27
C ILE A 87 -12.87 -1.25 0.15
N GLN A 88 -12.56 0.03 -0.04
CA GLN A 88 -13.49 1.13 0.29
C GLN A 88 -14.66 1.28 -0.69
N SER A 89 -14.70 0.48 -1.76
CA SER A 89 -15.73 0.57 -2.82
C SER A 89 -15.79 1.96 -3.46
N LYS A 90 -14.65 2.66 -3.50
CA LYS A 90 -14.52 4.02 -4.05
C LYS A 90 -14.19 4.02 -5.55
N VAL A 91 -13.81 2.88 -6.10
CA VAL A 91 -13.51 2.66 -7.52
C VAL A 91 -14.14 1.34 -7.95
N THR A 92 -14.90 1.36 -9.05
CA THR A 92 -15.49 0.19 -9.70
C THR A 92 -15.08 0.23 -11.17
N PHE A 93 -14.59 -0.89 -11.70
CA PHE A 93 -14.25 -1.07 -13.11
C PHE A 93 -15.40 -1.73 -13.87
#